data_AF-A0A9Q8Q642-F1
#
_entry.id   AF-A0A9Q8Q642-F1
#
_cell.length_a   1.000
_cell.length_b   1.000
_cell.length_c   1.000
_cell.angle_alpha   90.00
_cell.angle_beta   90.00
_cell.angle_gamma   90.00
#
_symmetry.space_group_name_H-M   'P 1'
#
loop_
_entity.id
_entity.type
_entity.pdbx_description
1 polymer ?
#
loop_
_entity_poly.entity_id
_entity_poly.type
_entity_poly.pdbx_seq_one_letter_code
_entity_poly.pdbx_strand_id
1 'polypeptide(L)'
;MASIKRKPRKNLGPLNLSDEPLETPDTVSCLIHLRLLDAFEKLKSRTGLKDGLWDIWDNRASSADNSLDILVKLREKRWAVYVARAVDRYQAWWESFRPVMLLQSDMFPGSATTEKYTQFLNSEPISWREEDLPPLDVLMVWHAHMLSPRVYLEDCLRYGHGPLWAAGMPWKLVRAALQEKSDFSFTVGADCVESWEKRTGRDWENALDPLEKEMRCPSCGAELRIPWTTCGLPQEYDGDR
;
A
#
# COMPACT_ATOMS: atom_id res chain seq x y z
N MET A 1 -16.73 -50.51 8.88
CA MET A 1 -15.38 -49.92 8.77
C MET A 1 -15.39 -48.87 7.67
N ALA A 2 -15.63 -47.61 8.00
CA ALA A 2 -15.58 -46.53 7.01
C ALA A 2 -14.12 -46.04 6.88
N SER A 3 -13.56 -46.22 5.69
CA SER A 3 -12.21 -45.77 5.34
C SER A 3 -12.17 -44.24 5.31
N ILE A 4 -11.55 -43.65 6.33
CA ILE A 4 -11.27 -42.21 6.39
C ILE A 4 -10.18 -41.92 5.36
N LYS A 5 -10.57 -41.46 4.17
CA LYS A 5 -9.63 -40.94 3.18
C LYS A 5 -8.92 -39.72 3.79
N ARG A 6 -7.61 -39.84 4.03
CA ARG A 6 -6.76 -38.70 4.43
C ARG A 6 -6.85 -37.62 3.32
N LYS A 7 -7.42 -36.46 3.65
CA LYS A 7 -7.35 -35.26 2.79
C LYS A 7 -5.87 -34.92 2.51
N PRO A 8 -5.53 -34.47 1.29
CA PRO A 8 -4.15 -34.14 0.96
C PRO A 8 -3.70 -32.96 1.82
N ARG A 9 -2.67 -33.19 2.65
CA ARG A 9 -1.91 -32.11 3.28
C ARG A 9 -1.18 -31.38 2.16
N LYS A 10 -1.70 -30.24 1.72
CA LYS A 10 -0.82 -29.21 1.17
C LYS A 10 -0.14 -28.55 2.36
N ASN A 11 0.90 -29.23 2.86
CA ASN A 11 1.96 -28.57 3.60
C ASN A 11 2.50 -27.45 2.70
N LEU A 12 3.17 -26.42 3.26
CA LEU A 12 4.23 -25.74 2.51
C LEU A 12 4.95 -26.85 1.75
N GLY A 13 4.94 -26.80 0.41
CA GLY A 13 5.53 -27.88 -0.40
C GLY A 13 6.90 -28.24 0.18
N PRO A 14 7.36 -29.50 0.07
CA PRO A 14 8.68 -29.86 0.58
C PRO A 14 9.65 -28.77 0.16
N LEU A 15 10.41 -28.21 1.12
CA LEU A 15 11.40 -27.18 0.86
C LEU A 15 12.29 -27.67 -0.28
N ASN A 16 11.99 -27.20 -1.50
CA ASN A 16 12.67 -27.66 -2.69
C ASN A 16 13.92 -26.82 -2.81
N LEU A 17 14.98 -27.30 -2.16
CA LEU A 17 16.33 -26.75 -2.29
C LEU A 17 17.00 -27.27 -3.57
N SER A 18 16.23 -27.73 -4.56
CA SER A 18 16.80 -28.11 -5.85
C SER A 18 17.59 -26.94 -6.42
N ASP A 19 18.77 -27.24 -6.94
CA ASP A 19 19.58 -26.29 -7.72
C ASP A 19 18.92 -25.92 -9.07
N GLU A 20 17.74 -26.47 -9.36
CA GLU A 20 16.89 -26.05 -10.47
C GLU A 20 16.56 -24.56 -10.29
N PRO A 21 16.82 -23.71 -11.30
CA PRO A 21 16.47 -22.31 -11.23
C PRO A 21 14.98 -22.16 -10.91
N LEU A 22 14.67 -21.41 -9.85
CA LEU A 22 13.33 -20.80 -9.72
C LEU A 22 12.99 -20.18 -11.07
N GLU A 23 11.80 -20.45 -11.62
CA GLU A 23 11.37 -19.86 -12.89
C GLU A 23 11.60 -18.36 -12.84
N THR A 24 12.59 -17.90 -13.59
CA THR A 24 12.97 -16.49 -13.60
C THR A 24 11.86 -15.70 -14.28
N PRO A 25 11.53 -14.49 -13.77
CA PRO A 25 10.50 -13.66 -14.39
C PRO A 25 10.85 -13.40 -15.87
N ASP A 26 9.84 -13.47 -16.72
CA ASP A 26 10.00 -13.22 -18.15
C ASP A 26 10.24 -11.72 -18.43
N THR A 27 10.73 -11.41 -19.64
CA THR A 27 11.04 -10.03 -20.06
C THR A 27 9.85 -9.08 -19.92
N VAL A 28 8.62 -9.55 -20.16
CA VAL A 28 7.41 -8.72 -20.05
C VAL A 28 7.14 -8.39 -18.58
N SER A 29 7.24 -9.37 -17.69
CA SER A 29 7.09 -9.15 -16.24
C SER A 29 8.12 -8.16 -15.70
N CYS A 30 9.39 -8.30 -16.09
CA CYS A 30 10.45 -7.35 -15.73
C CYS A 30 10.16 -5.94 -16.27
N LEU A 31 9.70 -5.81 -17.51
CA LEU A 31 9.37 -4.52 -18.11
C LEU A 31 8.22 -3.84 -17.35
N ILE A 32 7.15 -4.56 -17.00
CA ILE A 32 6.03 -4.01 -16.22
C ILE A 32 6.53 -3.51 -14.87
N HIS A 33 7.38 -4.28 -14.18
CA HIS A 33 7.93 -3.87 -12.90
C HIS A 33 8.79 -2.60 -13.01
N LEU A 34 9.65 -2.50 -14.03
CA LEU A 34 10.42 -1.27 -14.29
C LEU A 34 9.53 -0.06 -14.58
N ARG A 35 8.46 -0.24 -15.36
CA ARG A 35 7.46 0.84 -15.61
C ARG A 35 6.78 1.29 -14.32
N LEU A 36 6.48 0.36 -13.42
CA LEU A 36 5.90 0.69 -12.11
C LEU A 36 6.88 1.48 -11.24
N LEU A 37 8.17 1.10 -11.22
CA LEU A 37 9.20 1.84 -10.49
C LEU A 37 9.42 3.26 -11.04
N ASP A 38 9.41 3.42 -12.37
CA ASP A 38 9.47 4.73 -13.02
C ASP A 38 8.26 5.61 -12.64
N ALA A 39 7.06 5.02 -12.57
CA ALA A 39 5.87 5.73 -12.11
C ALA A 39 5.99 6.20 -10.65
N PHE A 40 6.61 5.41 -9.77
CA PHE A 40 6.89 5.83 -8.38
C PHE A 40 7.92 6.96 -8.30
N GLU A 41 8.97 6.92 -9.12
CA GLU A 41 9.96 8.00 -9.22
C GLU A 41 9.28 9.30 -9.65
N LYS A 42 8.47 9.25 -10.71
CA LYS A 42 7.71 10.40 -11.19
C LYS A 42 6.73 10.92 -10.16
N LEU A 43 6.09 10.03 -9.39
CA LEU A 43 5.20 10.42 -8.29
C LEU A 43 5.96 11.20 -7.21
N LYS A 44 7.15 10.73 -6.82
CA LYS A 44 8.03 11.42 -5.88
C LYS A 44 8.44 12.79 -6.42
N SER A 45 8.91 12.83 -7.66
CA SER A 45 9.36 14.07 -8.32
C SER A 45 8.24 15.09 -8.46
N ARG A 46 7.04 14.68 -8.91
CA ARG A 46 5.84 15.55 -8.98
C ARG A 46 5.43 16.09 -7.62
N THR A 47 5.46 15.25 -6.58
CA THR A 47 5.07 15.65 -5.23
C THR A 47 6.07 16.66 -4.64
N GLY A 48 7.38 16.39 -4.79
CA GLY A 48 8.42 17.29 -4.30
C GLY A 48 8.34 18.65 -4.98
N LEU A 49 8.17 18.68 -6.31
CA LEU A 49 8.13 19.90 -7.12
C LEU A 49 6.81 20.69 -7.03
N LYS A 50 5.77 20.16 -6.36
CA LYS A 50 4.50 20.87 -6.19
C LYS A 50 4.62 21.93 -5.08
N ASP A 51 5.00 23.13 -5.49
CA ASP A 51 5.13 24.27 -4.58
C ASP A 51 3.81 24.55 -3.83
N GLY A 52 3.91 24.92 -2.56
CA GLY A 52 2.79 25.19 -1.67
C GLY A 52 1.98 23.96 -1.21
N LEU A 53 2.32 22.74 -1.63
CA LEU A 53 1.58 21.55 -1.19
C LEU A 53 1.66 21.40 0.34
N TRP A 54 0.50 21.41 0.99
CA TRP A 54 0.32 21.40 2.45
C TRP A 54 1.05 22.55 3.15
N ASP A 55 0.99 23.73 2.54
CA ASP A 55 1.57 24.97 3.07
C ASP A 55 3.08 24.87 3.31
N ILE A 56 3.76 24.04 2.52
CA ILE A 56 5.22 23.97 2.44
C ILE A 56 5.60 24.70 1.16
N TRP A 57 6.23 25.86 1.27
CA TRP A 57 6.53 26.77 0.16
C TRP A 57 8.03 26.85 -0.14
N ASP A 58 8.41 26.87 -1.42
CA ASP A 58 9.80 26.95 -1.90
C ASP A 58 10.44 28.32 -1.60
N ASN A 59 9.64 29.39 -1.51
CA ASN A 59 10.12 30.74 -1.18
C ASN A 59 10.87 30.83 0.16
N ARG A 60 10.65 29.87 1.08
CA ARG A 60 11.35 29.76 2.36
C ARG A 60 12.83 29.46 2.22
N ALA A 61 13.25 28.97 1.06
CA ALA A 61 14.65 28.78 0.75
C ALA A 61 15.33 30.05 0.20
N SER A 62 14.56 31.04 -0.24
CA SER A 62 15.10 32.22 -0.94
C SER A 62 15.88 33.17 -0.04
N SER A 63 15.63 33.14 1.28
CA SER A 63 16.25 34.02 2.28
C SER A 63 17.52 33.45 2.94
N ALA A 64 17.96 32.26 2.53
CA ALA A 64 19.07 31.56 3.17
C ALA A 64 20.32 31.46 2.30
N ASP A 65 21.49 31.54 2.93
CA ASP A 65 22.81 31.37 2.28
C ASP A 65 22.95 30.00 1.57
N ASN A 66 22.24 28.96 2.05
CA ASN A 66 22.22 27.60 1.47
C ASN A 66 20.87 27.27 0.79
N SER A 67 20.39 28.17 -0.07
CA SER A 67 19.07 28.06 -0.72
C SER A 67 18.78 26.70 -1.37
N LEU A 68 19.75 26.12 -2.10
CA LEU A 68 19.55 24.84 -2.78
C LEU A 68 19.31 23.67 -1.80
N ASP A 69 20.08 23.60 -0.71
CA ASP A 69 19.94 22.54 0.29
C ASP A 69 18.59 22.63 1.01
N ILE A 70 18.10 23.84 1.25
CA ILE A 70 16.78 24.06 1.86
C ILE A 70 15.67 23.64 0.90
N LEU A 71 15.77 23.96 -0.40
CA LEU A 71 14.81 23.48 -1.40
C LEU A 71 14.74 21.96 -1.43
N VAL A 72 15.89 21.26 -1.37
CA VAL A 72 15.91 19.79 -1.31
C VAL A 72 15.17 19.29 -0.07
N LYS A 73 15.44 19.86 1.11
CA LYS A 73 14.76 19.48 2.35
C LYS A 73 13.25 19.75 2.32
N LEU A 74 12.80 20.84 1.70
CA LEU A 74 11.37 21.13 1.54
C LEU A 74 10.68 20.09 0.65
N ARG A 75 11.33 19.71 -0.45
CA ARG A 75 10.84 18.65 -1.36
C ARG A 75 10.78 17.30 -0.66
N GLU A 76 11.83 16.95 0.08
CA GLU A 76 11.88 15.74 0.91
C GLU A 76 10.79 15.74 1.99
N LYS A 77 10.52 16.91 2.60
CA LYS A 77 9.45 17.04 3.60
C LYS A 77 8.07 16.82 2.99
N ARG A 78 7.78 17.40 1.81
CA ARG A 78 6.54 17.12 1.07
C ARG A 78 6.45 15.63 0.75
N TRP A 79 7.52 15.01 0.25
CA TRP A 79 7.51 13.58 0.00
C TRP A 79 7.24 12.75 1.26
N ALA A 80 7.86 13.08 2.40
CA ALA A 80 7.66 12.38 3.65
C ALA A 80 6.19 12.45 4.13
N VAL A 81 5.56 13.62 4.03
CA VAL A 81 4.12 13.77 4.35
C VAL A 81 3.27 12.94 3.39
N TYR A 82 3.59 12.95 2.09
CA TYR A 82 2.89 12.16 1.08
C TYR A 82 2.94 10.66 1.38
N VAL A 83 4.12 10.13 1.70
CA VAL A 83 4.28 8.72 2.05
C VAL A 83 3.53 8.36 3.33
N ALA A 84 3.57 9.22 4.36
CA ALA A 84 2.82 8.98 5.60
C ALA A 84 1.30 8.86 5.34
N ARG A 85 0.76 9.73 4.46
CA ARG A 85 -0.64 9.67 4.02
C ARG A 85 -0.92 8.43 3.17
N ALA A 86 -0.01 8.06 2.28
CA ALA A 86 -0.13 6.85 1.46
C ALA A 86 -0.19 5.57 2.32
N VAL A 87 0.58 5.51 3.41
CA VAL A 87 0.55 4.37 4.36
C VAL A 87 -0.80 4.29 5.07
N ASP A 88 -1.38 5.42 5.47
CA ASP A 88 -2.71 5.46 6.06
C ASP A 88 -3.82 5.06 5.08
N ARG A 89 -3.73 5.53 3.83
CA ARG A 89 -4.62 5.11 2.74
C ARG A 89 -4.49 3.61 2.46
N TYR A 90 -3.27 3.07 2.50
CA TYR A 90 -3.02 1.63 2.41
C TYR A 90 -3.66 0.86 3.57
N GLN A 91 -3.56 1.37 4.80
CA GLN A 91 -4.24 0.77 5.95
C GLN A 91 -5.76 0.73 5.76
N ALA A 92 -6.37 1.84 5.33
CA ALA A 92 -7.82 1.89 5.06
C ALA A 92 -8.25 0.90 3.96
N TRP A 93 -7.44 0.77 2.90
CA TRP A 93 -7.65 -0.23 1.86
C TRP A 93 -7.49 -1.66 2.37
N TRP A 94 -6.46 -1.93 3.19
CA TRP A 94 -6.22 -3.22 3.80
C TRP A 94 -7.38 -3.65 4.71
N GLU A 95 -7.89 -2.73 5.54
CA GLU A 95 -9.02 -2.96 6.44
C GLU A 95 -10.35 -3.15 5.70
N SER A 96 -10.44 -2.71 4.43
CA SER A 96 -11.64 -2.90 3.61
C SER A 96 -11.88 -4.37 3.21
N PHE A 97 -10.82 -5.19 3.19
CA PHE A 97 -10.96 -6.63 3.08
C PHE A 97 -11.46 -7.15 4.43
N ARG A 98 -12.71 -7.62 4.52
CA ARG A 98 -13.30 -8.08 5.79
C ARG A 98 -12.32 -9.00 6.55
N PRO A 99 -11.73 -8.56 7.67
CA PRO A 99 -10.68 -9.33 8.32
C PRO A 99 -11.30 -10.51 9.07
N VAL A 100 -10.69 -11.67 8.90
CA VAL A 100 -10.99 -12.87 9.70
C VAL A 100 -9.76 -13.14 10.53
N MET A 101 -9.65 -12.41 11.64
CA MET A 101 -8.47 -12.47 12.50
C MET A 101 -8.19 -13.90 12.95
N LEU A 102 -6.93 -14.31 12.80
CA LEU A 102 -6.41 -15.55 13.33
C LEU A 102 -6.16 -15.39 14.84
N LEU A 103 -6.80 -16.25 15.63
CA LEU A 103 -6.63 -16.30 17.08
C LEU A 103 -5.70 -17.44 17.47
N GLN A 104 -5.10 -17.35 18.65
CA GLN A 104 -4.28 -18.43 19.20
C GLN A 104 -5.09 -19.74 19.33
N SER A 105 -6.38 -19.64 19.66
CA SER A 105 -7.30 -20.79 19.70
C SER A 105 -7.38 -21.54 18.37
N ASP A 106 -7.25 -20.83 17.24
CA ASP A 106 -7.32 -21.39 15.89
C ASP A 106 -6.08 -22.23 15.55
N MET A 107 -4.98 -22.06 16.28
CA MET A 107 -3.73 -22.80 16.06
C MET A 107 -3.71 -24.15 16.79
N PHE A 108 -4.62 -24.38 17.75
CA PHE A 108 -4.67 -25.64 18.49
C PHE A 108 -5.43 -26.73 17.71
N PRO A 109 -4.93 -27.98 17.71
CA PRO A 109 -5.66 -29.11 17.12
C PRO A 109 -7.02 -29.31 17.80
N GLY A 110 -8.07 -29.45 17.00
CA GLY A 110 -9.43 -29.70 17.50
C GLY A 110 -10.28 -28.44 17.72
N SER A 111 -9.75 -27.24 17.44
CA SER A 111 -10.57 -26.04 17.36
C SER A 111 -11.56 -26.12 16.18
N ALA A 112 -12.77 -25.60 16.37
CA ALA A 112 -13.79 -25.53 15.33
C ALA A 112 -13.32 -24.72 14.10
N THR A 113 -12.33 -23.85 14.29
CA THR A 113 -11.79 -22.91 13.30
C THR A 113 -10.33 -23.17 12.96
N THR A 114 -9.80 -24.36 13.25
CA THR A 114 -8.41 -24.77 12.90
C THR A 114 -8.10 -24.63 11.41
N GLU A 115 -9.12 -24.64 10.55
CA GLU A 115 -8.98 -24.46 9.10
C GLU A 115 -8.40 -23.09 8.73
N LYS A 116 -8.66 -22.03 9.52
CA LYS A 116 -8.08 -20.69 9.28
C LYS A 116 -6.56 -20.71 9.25
N TYR A 117 -5.93 -21.52 10.10
CA TYR A 117 -4.48 -21.68 10.14
C TYR A 117 -4.00 -22.73 9.15
N THR A 118 -4.58 -23.93 9.21
CA THR A 118 -4.08 -25.10 8.46
C THR A 118 -4.37 -25.06 6.97
N GLN A 119 -5.41 -24.33 6.53
CA GLN A 119 -5.79 -24.19 5.13
C GLN A 119 -5.43 -22.84 4.52
N PHE A 120 -4.77 -21.94 5.27
CA PHE A 120 -4.43 -20.60 4.78
C PHE A 120 -3.73 -20.61 3.42
N LEU A 121 -2.71 -21.47 3.25
CA LEU A 121 -1.94 -21.59 2.00
C LEU A 121 -2.73 -22.20 0.83
N ASN A 122 -3.93 -22.74 1.11
CA ASN A 122 -4.84 -23.31 0.13
C ASN A 122 -5.98 -22.36 -0.22
N SER A 123 -5.89 -21.09 0.20
CA SER A 123 -6.89 -20.09 -0.16
C SER A 123 -6.94 -19.90 -1.66
N GLU A 124 -8.15 -19.86 -2.21
CA GLU A 124 -8.35 -19.51 -3.61
C GLU A 124 -7.97 -18.04 -3.84
N PRO A 125 -7.23 -17.72 -4.91
CA PRO A 125 -6.81 -16.34 -5.20
C PRO A 125 -8.03 -15.45 -5.45
N ILE A 126 -7.98 -14.21 -4.96
CA ILE A 126 -8.98 -13.19 -5.29
C ILE A 126 -8.96 -12.90 -6.81
N SER A 127 -10.15 -12.80 -7.39
CA SER A 127 -10.33 -12.41 -8.79
C SER A 127 -10.38 -10.89 -8.92
N TRP A 128 -9.26 -10.30 -9.33
CA TRP A 128 -9.14 -8.85 -9.52
C TRP A 128 -9.94 -8.32 -10.72
N ARG A 129 -10.63 -7.19 -10.52
CA ARG A 129 -11.25 -6.40 -11.58
C ARG A 129 -10.56 -5.04 -11.69
N GLU A 130 -10.79 -4.32 -12.80
CA GLU A 130 -10.25 -2.97 -12.99
C GLU A 130 -10.69 -2.00 -11.88
N GLU A 131 -11.93 -2.15 -11.41
CA GLU A 131 -12.53 -1.38 -10.30
C GLU A 131 -11.93 -1.68 -8.90
N ASP A 132 -11.08 -2.70 -8.78
CA ASP A 132 -10.42 -3.09 -7.52
C ASP A 132 -9.01 -2.53 -7.37
N LEU A 133 -8.46 -1.92 -8.43
CA LEU A 133 -7.11 -1.36 -8.38
C LEU A 133 -7.04 -0.17 -7.42
N PRO A 134 -6.10 -0.17 -6.46
CA PRO A 134 -5.86 1.00 -5.65
C PRO A 134 -5.11 2.10 -6.44
N PRO A 135 -5.14 3.37 -5.98
CA PRO A 135 -4.34 4.44 -6.54
C PRO A 135 -2.84 4.17 -6.43
N LEU A 136 -2.04 4.88 -7.23
CA LEU A 136 -0.60 4.64 -7.40
C LEU A 136 0.20 4.72 -6.09
N ASP A 137 -0.19 5.60 -5.17
CA ASP A 137 0.48 5.75 -3.87
C ASP A 137 0.26 4.55 -2.94
N VAL A 138 -0.95 4.00 -2.94
CA VAL A 138 -1.30 2.80 -2.19
C VAL A 138 -0.66 1.56 -2.83
N LEU A 139 -0.60 1.52 -4.17
CA LEU A 139 0.14 0.49 -4.91
C LEU A 139 1.64 0.50 -4.57
N MET A 140 2.24 1.69 -4.37
CA MET A 140 3.62 1.84 -3.91
C MET A 140 3.85 1.25 -2.52
N VAL A 141 2.97 1.56 -1.57
CA VAL A 141 3.08 1.00 -0.20
C VAL A 141 2.85 -0.50 -0.20
N TRP A 142 1.86 -0.99 -0.96
CA TRP A 142 1.61 -2.42 -1.08
C TRP A 142 2.79 -3.17 -1.71
N HIS A 143 3.36 -2.63 -2.78
CA HIS A 143 4.58 -3.17 -3.40
C HIS A 143 5.73 -3.27 -2.40
N ALA A 144 5.99 -2.20 -1.64
CA ALA A 144 7.03 -2.19 -0.60
C ALA A 144 6.76 -3.23 0.50
N HIS A 145 5.51 -3.41 0.93
CA HIS A 145 5.13 -4.44 1.89
C HIS A 145 5.42 -5.85 1.35
N MET A 146 5.11 -6.10 0.07
CA MET A 146 5.37 -7.39 -0.58
C MET A 146 6.87 -7.72 -0.74
N LEU A 147 7.76 -6.72 -0.75
CA LEU A 147 9.22 -6.94 -0.78
C LEU A 147 9.77 -7.59 0.51
N SER A 148 8.98 -7.61 1.59
CA SER A 148 9.27 -8.35 2.82
C SER A 148 8.37 -9.58 2.92
N PRO A 149 8.62 -10.65 2.14
CA PRO A 149 7.66 -11.73 1.91
C PRO A 149 7.24 -12.46 3.20
N ARG A 150 8.14 -12.55 4.19
CA ARG A 150 7.82 -13.13 5.50
C ARG A 150 6.83 -12.27 6.28
N VAL A 151 7.05 -10.96 6.35
CA VAL A 151 6.17 -10.03 7.06
C VAL A 151 4.80 -10.00 6.37
N TYR A 152 4.80 -9.88 5.04
CA TYR A 152 3.57 -9.91 4.25
C TYR A 152 2.77 -11.21 4.44
N LEU A 153 3.44 -12.36 4.53
CA LEU A 153 2.79 -13.64 4.83
C LEU A 153 2.18 -13.67 6.23
N GLU A 154 2.95 -13.27 7.25
CA GLU A 154 2.52 -13.26 8.65
C GLU A 154 1.31 -12.33 8.84
N ASP A 155 1.30 -11.15 8.20
CA ASP A 155 0.18 -10.22 8.24
C ASP A 155 -1.03 -10.73 7.47
N CYS A 156 -0.85 -11.26 6.24
CA CYS A 156 -1.95 -11.88 5.50
C CYS A 156 -2.59 -13.01 6.32
N LEU A 157 -1.77 -13.86 6.98
CA LEU A 157 -2.24 -14.93 7.84
C LEU A 157 -3.01 -14.40 9.05
N ARG A 158 -2.45 -13.39 9.73
CA ARG A 158 -3.07 -12.79 10.92
C ARG A 158 -4.43 -12.17 10.61
N TYR A 159 -4.57 -11.44 9.50
CA TYR A 159 -5.81 -10.77 9.11
C TYR A 159 -6.76 -11.63 8.26
N GLY A 160 -6.37 -12.87 7.95
CA GLY A 160 -7.19 -13.80 7.16
C GLY A 160 -7.25 -13.45 5.67
N HIS A 161 -6.26 -12.74 5.14
CA HIS A 161 -6.16 -12.33 3.74
C HIS A 161 -5.48 -13.41 2.87
N GLY A 162 -5.85 -14.67 3.07
CA GLY A 162 -5.35 -15.80 2.27
C GLY A 162 -5.59 -15.63 0.77
N PRO A 163 -6.79 -15.19 0.31
CA PRO A 163 -7.02 -14.91 -1.11
C PRO A 163 -6.14 -13.81 -1.70
N LEU A 164 -5.82 -12.78 -0.91
CA LEU A 164 -4.93 -11.68 -1.31
C LEU A 164 -3.47 -12.18 -1.44
N TRP A 165 -3.02 -12.97 -0.47
CA TRP A 165 -1.71 -13.64 -0.52
C TRP A 165 -1.59 -14.55 -1.75
N ALA A 166 -2.60 -15.39 -2.00
CA ALA A 166 -2.61 -16.34 -3.11
C ALA A 166 -2.65 -15.67 -4.49
N ALA A 167 -3.37 -14.54 -4.63
CA ALA A 167 -3.44 -13.81 -5.90
C ALA A 167 -2.19 -12.99 -6.21
N GLY A 168 -1.56 -12.42 -5.18
CA GLY A 168 -0.49 -11.45 -5.36
C GLY A 168 -0.95 -10.18 -6.09
N MET A 169 0.02 -9.41 -6.60
CA MET A 169 -0.25 -8.16 -7.29
C MET A 169 -0.84 -8.41 -8.69
N PRO A 170 -1.95 -7.73 -9.08
CA PRO A 170 -2.59 -7.93 -10.38
C PRO A 170 -1.80 -7.27 -11.53
N TRP A 171 -0.63 -7.82 -11.87
CA TRP A 171 0.29 -7.26 -12.86
C TRP A 171 -0.34 -6.97 -14.23
N LYS A 172 -1.32 -7.77 -14.67
CA LYS A 172 -2.04 -7.53 -15.92
C LYS A 172 -2.85 -6.24 -15.89
N LEU A 173 -3.52 -5.96 -14.77
CA LEU A 173 -4.31 -4.74 -14.58
C LEU A 173 -3.39 -3.54 -14.32
N VAL A 174 -2.34 -3.72 -13.50
CA VAL A 174 -1.31 -2.69 -13.28
C VAL A 174 -0.67 -2.26 -14.61
N ARG A 175 -0.34 -3.21 -15.48
CA ARG A 175 0.15 -2.90 -16.84
C ARG A 175 -0.85 -2.12 -17.67
N ALA A 176 -2.14 -2.45 -17.57
CA ALA A 176 -3.19 -1.74 -18.32
C ALA A 176 -3.37 -0.30 -17.83
N ALA A 177 -3.27 -0.09 -16.51
CA ALA A 177 -3.40 1.23 -15.88
C ALA A 177 -2.16 2.14 -16.09
N LEU A 178 -0.97 1.54 -16.19
CA LEU A 178 0.26 2.22 -16.60
C LEU A 178 0.24 2.40 -18.12
N GLN A 179 -0.39 3.46 -18.62
CA GLN A 179 -0.51 3.72 -20.05
C GLN A 179 0.87 3.69 -20.74
N GLU A 180 0.90 3.18 -21.97
CA GLU A 180 2.09 3.16 -22.83
C GLU A 180 2.49 4.54 -23.37
N LYS A 181 1.68 5.58 -23.11
CA LYS A 181 2.01 6.95 -23.49
C LYS A 181 3.13 7.50 -22.61
N SER A 182 3.94 8.35 -23.23
CA SER A 182 5.26 8.83 -22.77
C SER A 182 5.30 9.47 -21.38
N ASP A 183 4.16 9.80 -20.79
CA ASP A 183 4.04 10.39 -19.47
C ASP A 183 3.97 9.34 -18.33
N PHE A 184 3.75 8.05 -18.65
CA PHE A 184 3.63 6.95 -17.67
C PHE A 184 2.61 7.27 -16.57
N SER A 185 1.54 7.99 -16.94
CA SER A 185 0.48 8.36 -16.01
C SER A 185 -0.36 7.14 -15.64
N PHE A 186 -0.55 6.92 -14.34
CA PHE A 186 -1.45 5.89 -13.83
C PHE A 186 -2.89 6.35 -14.01
N THR A 187 -3.57 5.81 -15.02
CA THR A 187 -4.93 6.21 -15.40
C THR A 187 -5.87 5.03 -15.28
N VAL A 188 -6.99 5.23 -14.60
CA VAL A 188 -8.05 4.23 -14.41
C VAL A 188 -9.40 4.81 -14.83
N GLY A 189 -10.41 3.95 -15.00
CA GLY A 189 -11.78 4.37 -15.29
C GLY A 189 -12.45 5.07 -14.09
N ALA A 190 -13.49 5.86 -14.36
CA ALA A 190 -14.26 6.55 -13.32
C ALA A 190 -14.87 5.59 -12.29
N ASP A 191 -15.29 4.40 -12.72
CA ASP A 191 -15.85 3.37 -11.85
C ASP A 191 -14.83 2.88 -10.80
N CYS A 192 -13.54 2.86 -11.15
CA CYS A 192 -12.45 2.50 -10.23
C CYS A 192 -12.27 3.56 -9.14
N VAL A 193 -12.35 4.84 -9.53
CA VAL A 193 -12.30 5.99 -8.62
C VAL A 193 -13.48 5.93 -7.63
N GLU A 194 -14.71 5.75 -8.13
CA GLU A 194 -15.90 5.66 -7.28
C GLU A 194 -15.84 4.44 -6.35
N SER A 195 -15.41 3.28 -6.87
CA SER A 195 -15.22 2.06 -6.07
C SER A 195 -14.24 2.27 -4.92
N TRP A 196 -13.11 2.94 -5.18
CA TRP A 196 -12.11 3.28 -4.17
C TRP A 196 -12.69 4.20 -3.08
N GLU A 197 -13.31 5.31 -3.47
CA GLU A 197 -13.85 6.32 -2.55
C GLU A 197 -14.94 5.72 -1.68
N LYS A 198 -15.84 4.93 -2.27
CA LYS A 198 -16.91 4.22 -1.56
C LYS A 198 -16.37 3.17 -0.58
N ARG A 199 -15.30 2.48 -0.95
CA ARG A 199 -14.73 1.38 -0.16
C ARG A 199 -13.89 1.87 1.01
N THR A 200 -13.14 2.95 0.82
CA THR A 200 -12.13 3.41 1.78
C THR A 200 -12.52 4.70 2.50
N GLY A 201 -13.46 5.48 1.96
CA GLY A 201 -13.78 6.82 2.45
C GLY A 201 -12.64 7.83 2.26
N ARG A 202 -11.69 7.54 1.36
CA ARG A 202 -10.54 8.39 1.02
C ARG A 202 -10.71 8.90 -0.40
N ASP A 203 -10.28 10.14 -0.67
CA ASP A 203 -10.28 10.70 -2.03
C ASP A 203 -9.36 9.88 -2.94
N TRP A 204 -9.59 9.86 -4.25
CA TRP A 204 -8.66 9.18 -5.17
C TRP A 204 -7.27 9.82 -5.18
N GLU A 205 -7.21 11.16 -5.17
CA GLU A 205 -5.95 11.88 -5.08
C GLU A 205 -5.53 12.04 -3.62
N ASN A 206 -4.34 11.53 -3.27
CA ASN A 206 -3.76 11.69 -1.94
C ASN A 206 -3.82 13.15 -1.45
N ALA A 207 -3.48 14.11 -2.31
CA ALA A 207 -3.44 15.53 -1.95
C ALA A 207 -4.78 16.11 -1.47
N LEU A 208 -5.91 15.50 -1.86
CA LEU A 208 -7.27 15.98 -1.56
C LEU A 208 -7.82 15.45 -0.23
N ASP A 209 -7.25 14.37 0.32
CA ASP A 209 -7.64 13.85 1.63
C ASP A 209 -7.58 14.96 2.71
N PRO A 210 -8.24 14.78 3.86
CA PRO A 210 -8.14 15.70 4.99
C PRO A 210 -6.69 15.95 5.45
N LEU A 211 -6.42 17.17 5.92
CA LEU A 211 -5.11 17.58 6.47
C LEU A 211 -4.84 17.06 7.89
N GLU A 212 -5.85 16.43 8.50
CA GLU A 212 -5.79 15.84 9.82
C GLU A 212 -6.23 14.38 9.76
N LYS A 213 -5.59 13.54 10.57
CA LYS A 213 -6.00 12.17 10.85
C LYS A 213 -6.75 12.11 12.17
N GLU A 214 -7.93 11.50 12.13
CA GLU A 214 -8.68 11.15 13.33
C GLU A 214 -8.21 9.79 13.86
N MET A 215 -7.92 9.70 15.16
CA MET A 215 -7.61 8.43 15.81
C MET A 215 -8.05 8.40 17.26
N ARG A 216 -8.41 7.20 17.76
CA ARG A 216 -8.71 7.00 19.18
C ARG A 216 -7.44 6.70 19.96
N CYS A 217 -7.26 7.39 21.07
CA CYS A 217 -6.17 7.12 22.00
C CYS A 217 -6.30 5.69 22.57
N PRO A 218 -5.31 4.80 22.40
CA PRO A 218 -5.37 3.45 22.94
C PRO A 218 -5.42 3.39 24.47
N SER A 219 -4.99 4.44 25.17
CA SER A 219 -4.94 4.49 26.63
C SER A 219 -6.23 5.00 27.27
N CYS A 220 -6.85 6.06 26.73
CA CYS A 220 -7.99 6.73 27.36
C CYS A 220 -9.25 6.79 26.48
N GLY A 221 -9.17 6.38 25.22
CA GLY A 221 -10.30 6.38 24.29
C GLY A 221 -10.68 7.75 23.70
N ALA A 222 -9.99 8.83 24.08
CA ALA A 222 -10.24 10.16 23.53
C ALA A 222 -10.00 10.19 22.01
N GLU A 223 -10.85 10.92 21.30
CA GLU A 223 -10.70 11.17 19.86
C GLU A 223 -9.68 12.29 19.66
N LEU A 224 -8.62 11.98 18.91
CA LEU A 224 -7.50 12.87 18.62
C LEU A 224 -7.54 13.25 17.14
N ARG A 225 -7.36 14.54 16.86
CA ARG A 225 -7.16 15.08 15.51
C ARG A 225 -5.70 15.48 15.38
N ILE A 226 -4.97 14.78 14.52
CA ILE A 226 -3.52 14.95 14.37
C ILE A 226 -3.23 15.51 12.99
N PRO A 227 -2.62 16.71 12.86
CA PRO A 227 -2.26 17.24 11.56
C PRO A 227 -1.15 16.41 10.92
N TRP A 228 -1.22 16.21 9.60
CA TRP A 228 -0.19 15.48 8.84
C TRP A 228 1.18 16.19 8.85
N THR A 229 1.17 17.50 9.06
CA THR A 229 2.39 18.30 9.17
C THR A 229 2.13 19.51 10.07
N THR A 230 3.11 19.83 10.91
CA THR A 230 3.16 21.10 11.67
C THR A 230 4.07 22.14 11.00
N CYS A 231 4.66 21.78 9.85
CA CYS A 231 5.52 22.67 9.06
C CYS A 231 4.74 23.47 8.00
N GLY A 232 3.44 23.21 7.86
CA GLY A 232 2.54 23.93 6.97
C GLY A 232 2.20 25.28 7.57
N LEU A 233 2.68 26.37 6.96
CA LEU A 233 2.41 27.74 7.39
C LEU A 233 2.05 28.60 6.16
N PRO A 234 1.26 29.67 6.33
CA PRO A 234 0.91 30.56 5.23
C PRO A 234 2.14 31.03 4.44
N GLN A 235 1.95 31.35 3.16
CA GLN A 235 3.04 31.74 2.27
C GLN A 235 3.78 32.97 2.77
N GLU A 236 3.08 33.89 3.44
CA GLU A 236 3.64 35.13 3.98
C GLU A 236 4.21 34.99 5.41
N TYR A 237 4.31 33.78 5.95
CA TYR A 237 4.85 33.58 7.30
C TYR A 237 6.38 33.76 7.32
N ASP A 238 6.83 34.83 7.97
CA ASP A 238 8.25 35.24 8.07
C ASP A 238 8.96 34.77 9.37
N GLY A 239 8.32 33.90 10.17
CA GLY A 239 8.86 33.43 11.45
C GLY A 239 8.34 34.21 12.66
N ASP A 240 8.37 33.57 13.84
CA ASP A 240 8.16 34.24 15.10
C ASP A 240 9.40 35.12 15.38
N ARG A 241 9.23 36.44 15.33
CA ARG A 241 10.28 37.43 15.63
C ARG A 241 10.64 37.45 17.11
#